data_AF-A0BZL3-F1
#
_entry.id   AF-A0BZL3-F1
#
_cell.length_a   1.000
_cell.length_b   1.000
_cell.length_c   1.000
_cell.angle_alpha   90.00
_cell.angle_beta   90.00
_cell.angle_gamma   90.00
#
_symmetry.space_group_name_H-M   'P 1'
#
loop_
_entity.id
_entity.type
_entity.pdbx_description
1 polymer ?
#
loop_
_entity_poly.entity_id
_entity_poly.type
_entity_poly.pdbx_seq_one_letter_code
_entity_poly.pdbx_strand_id
1 'polypeptide(L)'
;MQIQDGNNLLLNLSNGPIDNSRRSCTNVFCTVLYSAILLSILGIGLYMNQSGNLLLIDRGYDPDHRPCGIDTLRDYPFIYFTTLNSDFLWKTVCVQECPSVTVPKYKHLQYNPPTTAAVPTTTTTPIGTTQNSQLKCAVNSIVTSCSQATLYNSIKFDQRVCIPTDPEQFKIVQEALKMGFLHQMISDISGAKYTLFIFIVLGICFTLAFTYLLKWCSKTVIWFIIFIIVVLSIFFGYYSYLQYKAASSMTIGLSPTGYLLQAIIWWCFGLGTIILTICFYKRINLAIAIIKSASDFVTKNVSIVIVPVFSTIATLILTVIFIYIAFIICSTGTPGDKQQQWPFGQLKYTLFNIL
;
A
#
# COMPACT_ATOMS: atom_id res chain seq x y z
N MET A 1 -35.72 58.69 -0.08
CA MET A 1 -34.34 58.26 -0.46
C MET A 1 -33.81 57.50 0.74
N GLN A 2 -33.42 56.23 0.73
CA GLN A 2 -32.82 55.38 -0.30
C GLN A 2 -33.29 53.93 -0.06
N ILE A 3 -34.19 53.42 -0.91
CA ILE A 3 -34.44 51.96 -1.02
C ILE A 3 -33.89 51.45 -2.37
N GLN A 4 -33.51 52.35 -3.29
CA GLN A 4 -32.88 52.00 -4.57
C GLN A 4 -31.42 51.51 -4.45
N ASP A 5 -30.72 51.80 -3.36
CA ASP A 5 -29.31 51.39 -3.22
C ASP A 5 -29.12 49.94 -2.79
N GLY A 6 -30.11 49.30 -2.18
CA GLY A 6 -30.01 47.89 -1.74
C GLY A 6 -29.93 46.90 -2.91
N ASN A 7 -30.71 47.14 -3.97
CA ASN A 7 -30.70 46.28 -5.16
C ASN A 7 -29.41 46.45 -5.97
N ASN A 8 -28.90 47.68 -6.09
CA ASN A 8 -27.62 47.95 -6.76
C ASN A 8 -26.43 47.39 -5.96
N LEU A 9 -26.49 47.43 -4.63
CA LEU A 9 -25.47 46.82 -3.77
C LEU A 9 -25.46 45.29 -3.88
N LEU A 10 -26.64 44.65 -3.88
CA LEU A 10 -26.76 43.20 -4.10
C LEU A 10 -26.31 42.78 -5.49
N LEU A 11 -26.59 43.59 -6.52
CA LEU A 11 -26.11 43.36 -7.89
C LEU A 11 -24.58 43.50 -7.98
N ASN A 12 -24.00 44.49 -7.30
CA ASN A 12 -22.55 44.68 -7.25
C ASN A 12 -21.83 43.58 -6.44
N LEU A 13 -22.43 43.09 -5.35
CA LEU A 13 -21.91 41.94 -4.60
C LEU A 13 -22.01 40.63 -5.40
N SER A 14 -23.04 40.49 -6.24
CA SER A 14 -23.21 39.33 -7.13
C SER A 14 -22.09 39.21 -8.17
N ASN A 15 -21.51 40.33 -8.60
CA ASN A 15 -20.43 40.33 -9.61
C ASN A 15 -19.03 40.15 -8.99
N GLY A 16 -18.95 39.97 -7.66
CA GLY A 16 -17.70 39.87 -6.92
C GLY A 16 -17.01 41.23 -6.75
N PRO A 17 -15.94 41.30 -5.94
CA PRO A 17 -15.30 42.56 -5.57
C PRO A 17 -14.50 43.24 -6.70
N ILE A 18 -14.33 42.56 -7.84
CA ILE A 18 -13.54 43.03 -8.98
C ILE A 18 -14.37 42.89 -10.26
N ASP A 19 -14.57 44.02 -10.95
CA ASP A 19 -15.20 44.10 -12.26
C ASP A 19 -14.53 43.14 -13.26
N ASN A 20 -15.36 42.45 -14.05
CA ASN A 20 -14.88 41.48 -15.04
C ASN A 20 -13.87 42.07 -16.03
N SER A 21 -13.93 43.36 -16.34
CA SER A 21 -12.99 44.08 -17.21
C SER A 21 -11.58 44.22 -16.61
N ARG A 22 -11.42 44.06 -15.30
CA ARG A 22 -10.12 44.13 -14.60
C ARG A 22 -9.53 42.76 -14.25
N ARG A 23 -10.23 41.67 -14.57
CA ARG A 23 -9.71 40.32 -14.38
C ARG A 23 -8.72 40.01 -15.50
N SER A 24 -7.44 39.86 -15.17
CA SER A 24 -6.41 39.37 -16.10
C SER A 24 -5.86 38.03 -15.64
N CYS A 25 -5.41 37.19 -16.57
CA CYS A 25 -4.72 35.95 -16.24
C CYS A 25 -3.32 36.25 -15.74
N THR A 26 -3.14 36.30 -14.42
CA THR A 26 -1.86 36.63 -13.79
C THR A 26 -0.77 35.54 -13.96
N ASN A 27 -1.16 34.33 -14.36
CA ASN A 27 -0.32 33.13 -14.24
C ASN A 27 0.09 32.49 -15.57
N VAL A 28 0.00 33.19 -16.70
CA VAL A 28 0.29 32.62 -18.04
C VAL A 28 1.69 31.99 -18.10
N PHE A 29 2.72 32.69 -17.59
CA PHE A 29 4.09 32.18 -17.56
C PHE A 29 4.22 30.87 -16.75
N CYS A 30 3.61 30.81 -15.55
CA CYS A 30 3.62 29.62 -14.71
C CYS A 30 2.91 28.44 -15.38
N THR A 31 1.80 28.69 -16.08
CA THR A 31 1.11 27.67 -16.86
C THR A 31 2.00 27.12 -17.98
N VAL A 32 2.68 27.98 -18.74
CA VAL A 32 3.60 27.55 -19.81
C VAL A 32 4.75 26.72 -19.25
N LEU A 33 5.38 27.16 -18.16
CA LEU A 33 6.47 26.43 -17.51
C LEU A 33 6.02 25.05 -17.02
N TYR A 34 4.86 24.99 -16.35
CA TYR A 34 4.28 23.74 -15.87
C TYR A 34 3.98 22.77 -17.02
N SER A 35 3.36 23.27 -18.10
CA SER A 35 3.11 22.46 -19.30
C SER A 35 4.40 21.95 -19.93
N ALA A 36 5.46 22.75 -19.99
CA ALA A 36 6.75 22.32 -20.49
C ALA A 36 7.34 21.16 -19.66
N ILE A 37 7.30 21.27 -18.33
CA ILE A 37 7.76 20.19 -17.42
C ILE A 37 6.96 18.91 -17.62
N LEU A 38 5.62 19.01 -17.71
CA LEU A 38 4.77 17.84 -17.95
C LEU A 38 5.09 17.17 -19.27
N LEU A 39 5.25 17.94 -20.35
CA LEU A 39 5.59 17.41 -21.67
C LEU A 39 6.98 16.76 -21.67
N SER A 40 7.97 17.33 -20.98
CA SER A 40 9.29 16.74 -20.83
C SER A 40 9.25 15.38 -20.13
N ILE A 41 8.53 15.26 -19.02
CA ILE A 41 8.42 13.98 -18.30
C ILE A 41 7.67 12.94 -19.13
N LEU A 42 6.60 13.34 -19.83
CA LEU A 42 5.89 12.46 -20.75
C LEU A 42 6.79 12.01 -21.91
N GLY A 43 7.60 12.91 -22.46
CA GLY A 43 8.58 12.59 -23.50
C GLY A 43 9.61 11.56 -23.04
N ILE A 44 10.17 11.75 -21.83
CA ILE A 44 11.07 10.77 -21.20
C ILE A 44 10.37 9.42 -21.01
N GLY A 45 9.13 9.43 -20.51
CA GLY A 45 8.35 8.21 -20.31
C GLY A 45 8.10 7.45 -21.62
N LEU A 46 7.73 8.15 -22.68
CA LEU A 46 7.51 7.56 -24.01
C LEU A 46 8.80 6.98 -24.62
N TYR A 47 9.92 7.69 -24.46
CA TYR A 47 11.22 7.21 -24.91
C TYR A 47 11.64 5.94 -24.16
N MET A 48 11.55 5.95 -22.83
CA MET A 48 11.93 4.82 -21.99
C MET A 48 10.97 3.63 -22.13
N ASN A 49 9.72 3.83 -22.57
CA ASN A 49 8.80 2.73 -22.85
C ASN A 49 9.24 1.85 -24.03
N GLN A 50 10.12 2.35 -24.90
CA GLN A 50 10.67 1.56 -26.01
C GLN A 50 11.79 0.61 -25.57
N SER A 51 12.54 0.97 -24.53
CA SER A 51 13.68 0.19 -24.00
C SER A 51 13.37 -0.54 -22.70
N GLY A 52 12.40 -0.05 -21.92
CA GLY A 52 12.03 -0.58 -20.62
C GLY A 52 11.20 -1.85 -20.73
N ASN A 53 11.50 -2.81 -19.87
CA ASN A 53 10.69 -4.00 -19.68
C ASN A 53 10.27 -4.10 -18.21
N LEU A 54 9.04 -3.67 -17.91
CA LEU A 54 8.46 -3.68 -16.57
C LEU A 54 8.50 -5.07 -15.91
N LEU A 55 8.57 -6.15 -16.69
CA LEU A 55 8.69 -7.49 -16.15
C LEU A 55 10.02 -7.70 -15.41
N LEU A 56 11.10 -6.97 -15.72
CA LEU A 56 12.41 -7.19 -15.13
C LEU A 56 12.53 -6.76 -13.66
N ILE A 57 11.67 -5.85 -13.20
CA ILE A 57 11.78 -5.23 -11.86
C ILE A 57 11.47 -6.23 -10.75
N ASP A 58 10.50 -7.10 -11.01
CA ASP A 58 9.89 -7.96 -10.00
C ASP A 58 10.03 -9.44 -10.40
N ARG A 59 11.15 -9.76 -11.07
CA ARG A 59 11.56 -11.14 -11.37
C ARG A 59 12.73 -11.52 -10.48
N GLY A 60 12.73 -12.79 -10.09
CA GLY A 60 13.91 -13.40 -9.48
C GLY A 60 14.97 -13.66 -10.54
N TYR A 61 16.20 -13.36 -10.19
CA TYR A 61 17.40 -13.66 -10.97
C TYR A 61 18.10 -14.87 -10.37
N ASP A 62 18.63 -15.72 -11.23
CA ASP A 62 19.54 -16.78 -10.81
C ASP A 62 20.95 -16.22 -10.50
N PRO A 63 21.88 -17.04 -9.95
CA PRO A 63 23.25 -16.63 -9.69
C PRO A 63 24.06 -16.20 -10.91
N ASP A 64 23.59 -16.53 -12.13
CA ASP A 64 24.20 -16.10 -13.40
C ASP A 64 23.58 -14.78 -13.90
N HIS A 65 22.78 -14.11 -13.07
CA HIS A 65 22.09 -12.86 -13.37
C HIS A 65 21.10 -12.96 -14.54
N ARG A 66 20.55 -14.16 -14.76
CA ARG A 66 19.51 -14.40 -15.76
C ARG A 66 18.12 -14.31 -15.11
N PRO A 67 17.22 -13.46 -15.64
CA PRO A 67 15.87 -13.36 -15.10
C PRO A 67 15.03 -14.59 -15.44
N CYS A 68 14.38 -15.20 -14.45
CA CYS A 68 13.47 -16.32 -14.68
C CYS A 68 12.27 -15.90 -15.54
N GLY A 69 11.85 -16.73 -16.50
CA GLY A 69 10.69 -16.49 -17.36
C GLY A 69 10.90 -15.51 -18.51
N ILE A 70 12.15 -15.10 -18.76
CA ILE A 70 12.52 -14.18 -19.86
C ILE A 70 13.63 -14.81 -20.70
N ASP A 71 13.71 -14.42 -21.98
CA ASP A 71 14.73 -14.87 -22.95
C ASP A 71 14.95 -16.39 -22.99
N THR A 72 16.14 -16.86 -22.60
CA THR A 72 16.51 -18.27 -22.61
C THR A 72 15.83 -19.09 -21.51
N LEU A 73 15.20 -18.43 -20.54
CA LEU A 73 14.53 -19.03 -19.38
C LEU A 73 13.01 -18.87 -19.42
N ARG A 74 12.42 -18.61 -20.60
CA ARG A 74 10.96 -18.46 -20.77
C ARG A 74 10.15 -19.64 -20.22
N ASP A 75 10.66 -20.87 -20.36
CA ASP A 75 9.99 -22.08 -19.88
C ASP A 75 10.14 -22.30 -18.37
N TYR A 76 10.94 -21.48 -17.68
CA TYR A 76 11.23 -21.58 -16.25
C TYR A 76 10.86 -20.27 -15.53
N PRO A 77 9.56 -19.97 -15.34
CA PRO A 77 9.11 -18.65 -14.90
C PRO A 77 9.24 -18.38 -13.40
N PHE A 78 9.52 -19.41 -12.58
CA PHE A 78 9.54 -19.30 -11.13
C PHE A 78 10.97 -19.39 -10.58
N ILE A 79 11.32 -18.54 -9.62
CA ILE A 79 12.57 -18.69 -8.86
C ILE A 79 12.36 -19.65 -7.68
N TYR A 80 13.31 -20.57 -7.48
CA TYR A 80 13.32 -21.57 -6.41
C TYR A 80 14.62 -21.48 -5.62
N PHE A 81 14.53 -21.55 -4.29
CA PHE A 81 15.70 -21.55 -3.40
C PHE A 81 16.20 -22.98 -3.28
N THR A 82 17.46 -23.25 -3.65
CA THR A 82 17.97 -24.63 -3.63
C THR A 82 18.33 -25.12 -2.23
N THR A 83 18.37 -24.21 -1.25
CA THR A 83 18.70 -24.48 0.14
C THR A 83 17.90 -23.56 1.06
N LEU A 84 17.53 -24.06 2.23
CA LEU A 84 16.79 -23.33 3.27
C LEU A 84 17.73 -22.89 4.41
N ASN A 85 18.93 -22.46 4.05
CA ASN A 85 19.92 -21.91 4.97
C ASN A 85 20.11 -20.42 4.65
N SER A 86 19.95 -19.55 5.65
CA SER A 86 20.05 -18.09 5.55
C SER A 86 21.30 -17.61 4.83
N ASP A 87 22.44 -18.28 5.06
CA ASP A 87 23.75 -17.88 4.51
C ASP A 87 23.87 -18.19 3.00
N PHE A 88 23.02 -19.07 2.49
CA PHE A 88 23.07 -19.58 1.13
C PHE A 88 21.79 -19.33 0.33
N LEU A 89 20.89 -18.45 0.79
CA LEU A 89 19.65 -18.10 0.08
C LEU A 89 19.87 -17.44 -1.30
N TRP A 90 21.10 -16.99 -1.58
CA TRP A 90 21.49 -16.53 -2.92
C TRP A 90 21.62 -17.68 -3.93
N LYS A 91 21.70 -18.94 -3.48
CA LYS A 91 21.70 -20.11 -4.36
C LYS A 91 20.28 -20.43 -4.79
N THR A 92 19.95 -19.98 -5.99
CA THR A 92 18.63 -20.14 -6.58
C THR A 92 18.72 -20.75 -7.97
N VAL A 93 17.60 -21.31 -8.44
CA VAL A 93 17.42 -21.81 -9.80
C VAL A 93 16.05 -21.41 -10.32
N CYS A 94 15.93 -21.24 -11.64
CA CYS A 94 14.64 -21.07 -12.27
C CYS A 94 13.99 -22.44 -12.49
N VAL A 95 12.71 -22.58 -12.16
CA VAL A 95 11.95 -23.84 -12.28
C VAL A 95 10.70 -23.66 -13.12
N GLN A 96 10.29 -24.74 -13.80
CA GLN A 96 9.09 -24.74 -14.63
C GLN A 96 7.82 -24.69 -13.77
N GLU A 97 7.81 -25.43 -12.66
CA GLU A 97 6.72 -25.46 -11.69
C GLU A 97 7.27 -25.61 -10.27
N CYS A 98 6.56 -25.06 -9.29
CA CYS A 98 6.93 -25.21 -7.88
C CYS A 98 6.70 -26.66 -7.42
N PRO A 99 7.71 -27.33 -6.86
CA PRO A 99 7.59 -28.71 -6.43
C PRO A 99 6.55 -28.84 -5.31
N SER A 100 5.64 -29.80 -5.49
CA SER A 100 4.70 -30.27 -4.47
C SER A 100 5.08 -31.70 -4.12
N VAL A 101 5.91 -31.86 -3.09
CA VAL A 101 6.29 -33.19 -2.60
C VAL A 101 5.15 -33.69 -1.69
N THR A 102 4.68 -34.90 -1.89
CA THR A 102 3.87 -35.55 -0.85
C THR A 102 4.84 -36.02 0.22
N VAL A 103 5.35 -35.09 1.05
CA VAL A 103 6.21 -35.47 2.17
C VAL A 103 5.35 -36.30 3.11
N PRO A 104 5.70 -37.56 3.42
CA PRO A 104 5.09 -38.25 4.55
C PRO A 104 5.30 -37.35 5.75
N LYS A 105 4.21 -36.92 6.41
CA LYS A 105 4.32 -36.23 7.70
C LYS A 105 5.28 -37.03 8.57
N TYR A 106 6.26 -36.35 9.17
CA TYR A 106 7.27 -36.87 10.10
C TYR A 106 8.51 -37.54 9.50
N LYS A 107 9.53 -36.73 9.20
CA LYS A 107 10.88 -36.97 9.72
C LYS A 107 11.64 -35.65 9.81
N HIS A 108 11.65 -35.06 10.99
CA HIS A 108 12.70 -34.10 11.32
C HIS A 108 14.02 -34.85 11.17
N LEU A 109 14.78 -34.56 10.11
CA LEU A 109 16.15 -35.01 10.00
C LEU A 109 16.93 -34.22 11.05
N GLN A 110 17.05 -34.81 12.23
CA GLN A 110 18.10 -34.45 13.17
C GLN A 110 19.44 -34.65 12.44
N TYR A 111 20.14 -33.54 12.22
CA TYR A 111 21.51 -33.53 11.77
C TYR A 111 22.37 -34.16 12.87
N ASN A 112 22.72 -35.44 12.71
CA ASN A 112 23.77 -36.06 13.52
C ASN A 112 25.12 -35.83 12.81
N PRO A 113 26.10 -35.19 13.45
CA PRO A 113 27.46 -35.13 12.92
C PRO A 113 28.08 -36.53 12.85
N PRO A 114 29.03 -36.77 11.93
CA PRO A 114 29.56 -38.10 11.67
C PRO A 114 30.48 -38.55 12.82
N THR A 115 30.03 -39.54 13.57
CA THR A 115 30.91 -40.38 14.40
C THR A 115 31.25 -41.65 13.63
N THR A 116 32.54 -41.83 13.40
CA THR A 116 33.20 -43.04 12.89
C THR A 116 32.90 -44.26 13.76
N ALA A 117 32.15 -45.23 13.24
CA ALA A 117 32.27 -46.65 13.61
C ALA A 117 31.44 -47.54 12.64
N ALA A 118 31.92 -48.76 12.43
CA ALA A 118 31.54 -49.67 11.36
C ALA A 118 30.22 -50.47 11.55
N VAL A 119 29.53 -50.73 10.43
CA VAL A 119 28.87 -51.98 9.90
C VAL A 119 28.41 -53.03 10.96
N PRO A 120 27.13 -53.53 10.95
CA PRO A 120 26.69 -54.45 9.89
C PRO A 120 25.24 -54.39 9.36
N THR A 121 25.19 -54.69 8.06
CA THR A 121 24.17 -55.27 7.19
C THR A 121 22.94 -55.88 7.86
N THR A 122 21.75 -55.36 7.55
CA THR A 122 20.51 -56.14 7.53
C THR A 122 19.50 -55.56 6.52
N THR A 123 19.23 -56.38 5.51
CA THR A 123 18.06 -56.51 4.64
C THR A 123 17.02 -55.38 4.63
N THR A 124 17.13 -54.50 3.63
CA THR A 124 16.08 -53.56 3.23
C THR A 124 15.06 -54.25 2.32
N THR A 125 13.81 -54.30 2.80
CA THR A 125 12.62 -54.43 1.96
C THR A 125 12.42 -53.14 1.14
N PRO A 126 12.05 -53.21 -0.15
CA PRO A 126 11.80 -52.01 -0.95
C PRO A 126 10.42 -51.46 -0.59
N ILE A 127 10.38 -50.55 0.38
CA ILE A 127 9.20 -49.74 0.68
C ILE A 127 9.22 -48.53 -0.24
N GLY A 128 8.18 -48.45 -1.07
CA GLY A 128 7.70 -47.21 -1.67
C GLY A 128 8.53 -46.74 -2.85
N THR A 129 7.98 -46.91 -4.05
CA THR A 129 8.28 -46.12 -5.24
C THR A 129 8.53 -44.66 -4.88
N THR A 130 9.81 -44.29 -4.78
CA THR A 130 10.29 -42.93 -5.01
C THR A 130 9.88 -42.59 -6.44
N GLN A 131 8.73 -41.93 -6.59
CA GLN A 131 8.53 -41.14 -7.79
C GLN A 131 9.77 -40.25 -7.89
N ASN A 132 10.56 -40.47 -8.94
CA ASN A 132 11.62 -39.60 -9.43
C ASN A 132 10.98 -38.25 -9.76
N SER A 133 10.59 -37.50 -8.74
CA SER A 133 10.12 -36.12 -8.86
C SER A 133 11.37 -35.28 -9.10
N GLN A 134 11.98 -35.49 -10.28
CA GLN A 134 13.10 -34.69 -10.73
C GLN A 134 12.60 -33.26 -10.90
N LEU A 135 13.19 -32.35 -10.13
CA LEU A 135 12.94 -30.93 -10.26
C LEU A 135 13.33 -30.48 -11.67
N LYS A 136 12.34 -30.04 -12.45
CA LYS A 136 12.59 -29.43 -13.77
C LYS A 136 13.08 -28.00 -13.57
N CYS A 137 14.39 -27.83 -13.59
CA CYS A 137 15.06 -26.55 -13.39
C CYS A 137 16.03 -26.21 -14.53
N ALA A 138 16.30 -24.92 -14.70
CA ALA A 138 17.41 -24.45 -15.50
C ALA A 138 18.67 -24.36 -14.63
N VAL A 139 19.72 -25.09 -15.03
CA VAL A 139 21.02 -25.11 -14.35
C VAL A 139 21.80 -23.81 -14.61
N ASN A 140 22.68 -23.46 -13.68
CA ASN A 140 23.53 -22.26 -13.72
C ASN A 140 24.97 -22.58 -13.28
N SER A 141 25.85 -21.58 -13.25
CA SER A 141 27.27 -21.78 -12.88
C SER A 141 27.48 -22.33 -11.46
N ILE A 142 26.52 -22.14 -10.56
CA ILE A 142 26.60 -22.55 -9.14
C ILE A 142 25.89 -23.89 -8.91
N VAL A 143 24.74 -24.08 -9.55
CA VAL A 143 23.89 -25.28 -9.45
C VAL A 143 23.93 -26.00 -10.79
N THR A 144 24.90 -26.91 -10.91
CA THR A 144 25.21 -27.61 -12.16
C THR A 144 24.25 -28.77 -12.45
N SER A 145 23.50 -29.22 -11.45
CA SER A 145 22.44 -30.23 -11.59
C SER A 145 21.27 -29.92 -10.67
N CYS A 146 20.04 -30.05 -11.18
CA CYS A 146 18.81 -29.89 -10.38
C CYS A 146 18.71 -30.90 -9.22
N SER A 147 19.47 -32.00 -9.27
CA SER A 147 19.55 -32.97 -8.17
C SER A 147 20.28 -32.44 -6.93
N GLN A 148 21.02 -31.33 -7.04
CA GLN A 148 21.69 -30.68 -5.91
C GLN A 148 20.73 -29.83 -5.07
N ALA A 149 19.53 -29.55 -5.58
CA ALA A 149 18.54 -28.74 -4.88
C ALA A 149 17.80 -29.56 -3.81
N THR A 150 17.71 -29.03 -2.60
CA THR A 150 16.91 -29.61 -1.53
C THR A 150 15.43 -29.45 -1.87
N LEU A 151 14.75 -30.55 -2.17
CA LEU A 151 13.31 -30.58 -2.45
C LEU A 151 12.49 -30.32 -1.17
N TYR A 152 11.61 -29.33 -1.23
CA TYR A 152 10.63 -29.01 -0.18
C TYR A 152 9.28 -28.64 -0.78
N ASN A 153 8.22 -28.72 0.03
CA ASN A 153 6.88 -28.33 -0.39
C ASN A 153 6.76 -26.84 -0.58
N SER A 154 6.38 -26.46 -1.78
CA SER A 154 6.27 -25.05 -2.14
C SER A 154 4.96 -24.73 -2.85
N ILE A 155 4.50 -23.51 -2.62
CA ILE A 155 3.36 -22.93 -3.30
C ILE A 155 3.82 -21.78 -4.18
N LYS A 156 3.11 -21.57 -5.29
CA LYS A 156 3.34 -20.43 -6.19
C LYS A 156 2.90 -19.16 -5.46
N PHE A 157 3.83 -18.22 -5.30
CA PHE A 157 3.56 -16.88 -4.79
C PHE A 157 3.76 -15.85 -5.89
N ASP A 158 2.72 -15.03 -6.10
CA ASP A 158 2.62 -14.00 -7.14
C ASP A 158 3.05 -14.45 -8.55
N GLN A 159 2.83 -15.73 -8.86
CA GLN A 159 3.25 -16.39 -10.12
C GLN A 159 4.74 -16.28 -10.47
N ARG A 160 5.62 -16.00 -9.49
CA ARG A 160 7.04 -15.69 -9.77
C ARG A 160 8.02 -16.38 -8.83
N VAL A 161 7.57 -16.74 -7.63
CA VAL A 161 8.43 -17.32 -6.59
C VAL A 161 7.79 -18.59 -6.05
N CYS A 162 8.63 -19.61 -5.80
CA CYS A 162 8.23 -20.81 -5.08
C CYS A 162 8.56 -20.65 -3.59
N ILE A 163 7.53 -20.52 -2.78
CA ILE A 163 7.66 -20.27 -1.34
C ILE A 163 7.33 -21.54 -0.54
N PRO A 164 8.10 -21.88 0.51
CA PRO A 164 7.80 -23.03 1.36
C PRO A 164 6.39 -22.97 1.97
N THR A 165 5.69 -24.11 2.02
CA THR A 165 4.40 -24.24 2.72
C THR A 165 4.56 -24.27 4.23
N ASP A 166 5.72 -24.73 4.72
CA ASP A 166 6.01 -24.81 6.14
C ASP A 166 6.36 -23.43 6.73
N PRO A 167 5.70 -22.99 7.83
CA PRO A 167 5.87 -21.65 8.37
C PRO A 167 7.27 -21.38 8.95
N GLU A 168 8.02 -22.39 9.41
CA GLU A 168 9.39 -22.19 9.90
C GLU A 168 10.35 -21.95 8.72
N GLN A 169 10.23 -22.77 7.67
CA GLN A 169 10.99 -22.57 6.43
C GLN A 169 10.64 -21.26 5.73
N PHE A 170 9.37 -20.85 5.80
CA PHE A 170 8.91 -19.58 5.24
C PHE A 170 9.63 -18.39 5.86
N LYS A 171 9.83 -18.37 7.18
CA LYS A 171 10.53 -17.27 7.87
C LYS A 171 11.96 -17.06 7.37
N ILE A 172 12.66 -18.15 7.03
CA ILE A 172 14.03 -18.10 6.49
C ILE A 172 14.00 -17.46 5.09
N VAL A 173 13.12 -17.93 4.22
CA VAL A 173 12.99 -17.42 2.84
C VAL A 173 12.43 -15.99 2.82
N GLN A 174 11.60 -15.62 3.79
CA GLN A 174 11.02 -14.27 3.93
C GLN A 174 12.12 -13.20 4.07
N GLU A 175 13.25 -13.54 4.70
CA GLU A 175 14.39 -12.63 4.81
C GLU A 175 14.98 -12.30 3.43
N ALA A 176 15.19 -13.32 2.58
CA ALA A 176 15.70 -13.11 1.22
C ALA A 176 14.68 -12.50 0.26
N LEU A 177 13.38 -12.74 0.50
CA LEU A 177 12.32 -12.12 -0.27
C LEU A 177 12.23 -10.61 -0.05
N LYS A 178 12.71 -10.10 1.11
CA LYS A 178 12.45 -8.74 1.61
C LYS A 178 11.13 -8.25 1.04
N MET A 179 10.06 -8.99 1.31
CA MET A 179 8.72 -8.60 0.86
C MET A 179 8.51 -7.20 1.40
N GLY A 180 8.71 -6.22 0.52
CA GLY A 180 8.75 -4.84 0.94
C GLY A 180 7.41 -4.53 1.54
N PHE A 181 7.38 -3.60 2.49
CA PHE A 181 6.14 -2.98 2.96
C PHE A 181 5.16 -2.71 1.79
N LEU A 182 5.68 -2.33 0.62
CA LEU A 182 4.93 -2.15 -0.62
C LEU A 182 4.18 -3.39 -1.11
N HIS A 183 4.76 -4.59 -1.09
CA HIS A 183 4.08 -5.79 -1.57
C HIS A 183 2.94 -6.21 -0.64
N GLN A 184 3.15 -6.11 0.69
CA GLN A 184 2.08 -6.32 1.66
C GLN A 184 0.94 -5.32 1.45
N MET A 185 1.27 -4.04 1.27
CA MET A 185 0.27 -3.00 0.94
C MET A 185 -0.47 -3.31 -0.37
N ILE A 186 0.21 -3.77 -1.42
CA ILE A 186 -0.43 -4.12 -2.70
C ILE A 186 -1.38 -5.30 -2.55
N SER A 187 -0.98 -6.35 -1.83
CA SER A 187 -1.83 -7.50 -1.53
C SER A 187 -3.08 -7.07 -0.76
N ASP A 188 -2.91 -6.25 0.27
CA ASP A 188 -4.01 -5.74 1.09
C ASP A 188 -4.96 -4.86 0.26
N ILE A 189 -4.43 -3.97 -0.59
CA ILE A 189 -5.22 -3.13 -1.50
C ILE A 189 -5.98 -4.00 -2.52
N SER A 190 -5.33 -5.01 -3.09
CA SER A 190 -5.96 -5.91 -4.07
C SER A 190 -7.13 -6.69 -3.46
N GLY A 191 -6.98 -7.16 -2.22
CA GLY A 191 -8.05 -7.79 -1.46
C GLY A 191 -9.18 -6.82 -1.08
N ALA A 192 -8.84 -5.58 -0.73
CA ALA A 192 -9.79 -4.58 -0.24
C ALA A 192 -10.41 -3.67 -1.33
N LYS A 193 -10.07 -3.86 -2.61
CA LYS A 193 -10.41 -2.93 -3.71
C LYS A 193 -11.90 -2.59 -3.81
N TYR A 194 -12.79 -3.56 -3.64
CA TYR A 194 -14.23 -3.33 -3.71
C TYR A 194 -14.74 -2.56 -2.49
N THR A 195 -14.23 -2.90 -1.30
CA THR A 195 -14.53 -2.20 -0.05
C THR A 195 -14.10 -0.74 -0.13
N LEU A 196 -12.88 -0.47 -0.60
CA LEU A 196 -12.38 0.90 -0.79
C LEU A 196 -13.26 1.69 -1.76
N PHE A 197 -13.65 1.09 -2.89
CA PHE A 197 -14.53 1.74 -3.86
C PHE A 197 -15.90 2.10 -3.25
N ILE A 198 -16.49 1.20 -2.47
CA ILE A 198 -17.77 1.45 -1.78
C ILE A 198 -17.63 2.65 -0.82
N PHE A 199 -16.56 2.72 -0.03
CA PHE A 199 -16.34 3.83 0.90
C PHE A 199 -16.16 5.18 0.20
N ILE A 200 -15.50 5.21 -0.97
CA ILE A 200 -15.38 6.44 -1.77
C ILE A 200 -16.76 6.93 -2.22
N VAL A 201 -17.59 6.05 -2.77
CA VAL A 201 -18.95 6.39 -3.23
C VAL A 201 -19.83 6.84 -2.06
N LEU A 202 -19.83 6.07 -0.96
CA LEU A 202 -20.57 6.42 0.25
C LEU A 202 -20.12 7.76 0.83
N GLY A 203 -18.81 8.05 0.82
CA GLY A 203 -18.26 9.32 1.26
C GLY A 203 -18.80 10.51 0.45
N ILE A 204 -18.79 10.41 -0.88
CA ILE A 204 -19.34 11.45 -1.76
C ILE A 204 -20.83 11.65 -1.49
N CYS A 205 -21.61 10.56 -1.44
CA CYS A 205 -23.04 10.63 -1.14
C CYS A 205 -23.32 11.26 0.23
N PHE A 206 -22.56 10.86 1.26
CA PHE A 206 -22.68 11.39 2.61
C PHE A 206 -22.35 12.88 2.65
N THR A 207 -21.28 13.33 1.99
CA THR A 207 -20.93 14.76 1.92
C THR A 207 -22.03 15.57 1.24
N LEU A 208 -22.57 15.12 0.09
CA LEU A 208 -23.66 15.81 -0.59
C LEU A 208 -24.93 15.88 0.27
N ALA A 209 -25.30 14.77 0.91
CA ALA A 209 -26.43 14.71 1.83
C ALA A 209 -26.23 15.64 3.03
N PHE A 210 -25.02 15.68 3.60
CA PHE A 210 -24.68 16.55 4.71
C PHE A 210 -24.74 18.04 4.35
N THR A 211 -24.23 18.43 3.18
CA THR A 211 -24.36 19.81 2.67
C THR A 211 -25.82 20.20 2.52
N TYR A 212 -26.66 19.29 2.01
CA TYR A 212 -28.10 19.51 1.88
C TYR A 212 -28.81 19.64 3.25
N LEU A 213 -28.45 18.80 4.23
CA LEU A 213 -28.97 18.90 5.59
C LEU A 213 -28.60 20.23 6.26
N LEU A 214 -27.36 20.70 6.08
CA LEU A 214 -26.93 22.01 6.60
C LEU A 214 -27.75 23.17 6.01
N LYS A 215 -28.23 23.06 4.78
CA LYS A 215 -29.12 24.08 4.18
C LYS A 215 -30.44 24.18 4.95
N TRP A 216 -31.07 23.04 5.20
CA TRP A 216 -32.40 22.95 5.77
C TRP A 216 -32.41 23.22 7.29
N CYS A 217 -31.45 22.66 8.03
CA CYS A 217 -31.46 22.70 9.49
C CYS A 217 -30.06 22.83 10.12
N SER A 218 -29.24 23.77 9.64
CA SER A 218 -27.88 24.02 10.16
C SER A 218 -27.77 24.06 11.68
N LYS A 219 -28.70 24.75 12.36
CA LYS A 219 -28.71 24.84 13.83
C LYS A 219 -28.85 23.46 14.47
N THR A 220 -29.86 22.69 14.08
CA THR A 220 -30.10 21.35 14.63
C THR A 220 -28.93 20.41 14.36
N VAL A 221 -28.41 20.42 13.14
CA VAL A 221 -27.27 19.57 12.73
C VAL A 221 -26.02 19.86 13.57
N ILE A 222 -25.69 21.13 13.79
CA ILE A 222 -24.49 21.51 14.55
C ILE A 222 -24.61 21.12 16.02
N TRP A 223 -25.77 21.36 16.65
CA TRP A 223 -26.02 20.93 18.03
C TRP A 223 -26.00 19.40 18.17
N PHE A 224 -26.52 18.68 17.18
CA PHE A 224 -26.49 17.23 17.14
C PHE A 224 -25.07 16.67 17.02
N ILE A 225 -24.20 17.29 16.19
CA ILE A 225 -22.78 16.89 16.09
C ILE A 225 -22.06 17.09 17.42
N ILE A 226 -22.24 18.24 18.07
CA ILE A 226 -21.63 18.53 19.37
C ILE A 226 -22.08 17.47 20.40
N PHE A 227 -23.38 17.15 20.42
CA PHE A 227 -23.93 16.11 21.28
C PHE A 227 -23.31 14.74 20.99
N ILE A 228 -23.22 14.32 19.73
CA ILE A 228 -22.58 13.05 19.33
C ILE A 228 -21.12 13.01 19.79
N ILE A 229 -20.34 14.09 19.60
CA ILE A 229 -18.93 14.14 20.00
C ILE A 229 -18.79 13.91 21.52
N VAL A 230 -19.65 14.54 22.33
CA VAL A 230 -19.65 14.34 23.79
C VAL A 230 -20.00 12.89 24.15
N VAL A 231 -21.06 12.33 23.54
CA VAL A 231 -21.49 10.95 23.79
C VAL A 231 -20.40 9.95 23.40
N LEU A 232 -19.80 10.11 22.22
CA LEU A 232 -18.71 9.25 21.74
C LEU A 232 -17.48 9.36 22.64
N SER A 233 -17.13 10.56 23.11
CA SER A 233 -16.00 10.75 24.03
C SER A 233 -16.23 10.04 25.37
N ILE A 234 -17.45 10.10 25.91
CA ILE A 234 -17.82 9.36 27.13
C ILE A 234 -17.78 7.85 26.87
N PHE A 235 -18.34 7.39 25.75
CA PHE A 235 -18.37 5.99 25.37
C PHE A 235 -16.96 5.40 25.20
N PHE A 236 -16.08 6.06 24.43
CA PHE A 236 -14.70 5.61 24.23
C PHE A 236 -13.89 5.69 25.53
N GLY A 237 -14.08 6.73 26.34
CA GLY A 237 -13.45 6.81 27.67
C GLY A 237 -13.87 5.66 28.59
N TYR A 238 -15.16 5.33 28.62
CA TYR A 238 -15.69 4.20 29.39
C TYR A 238 -15.18 2.85 28.85
N TYR A 239 -15.16 2.67 27.53
CA TYR A 239 -14.64 1.46 26.90
C TYR A 239 -13.14 1.23 27.22
N SER A 240 -12.31 2.28 27.10
CA SER A 240 -10.89 2.19 27.47
C SER A 240 -10.70 1.89 28.97
N TYR A 241 -11.58 2.41 29.84
CA TYR A 241 -11.54 2.09 31.27
C TYR A 241 -11.93 0.62 31.57
N LEU A 242 -12.88 0.05 30.84
CA LEU A 242 -13.19 -1.38 30.94
C LEU A 242 -11.99 -2.24 30.51
N GLN A 243 -11.31 -1.84 29.43
CA GLN A 243 -10.09 -2.54 28.98
C GLN A 243 -8.94 -2.41 29.98
N TYR A 244 -8.79 -1.25 30.63
CA TYR A 244 -7.85 -1.08 31.74
C TYR A 244 -8.11 -2.07 32.89
N LYS A 245 -9.38 -2.22 33.31
CA LYS A 245 -9.74 -3.16 34.37
C LYS A 245 -9.47 -4.61 33.97
N ALA A 246 -9.84 -5.00 32.75
CA ALA A 246 -9.56 -6.33 32.24
C ALA A 246 -8.05 -6.62 32.20
N ALA A 247 -7.26 -5.69 31.67
CA ALA A 247 -5.80 -5.82 31.61
C ALA A 247 -5.15 -5.85 33.00
N SER A 248 -5.64 -5.06 33.97
CA SER A 248 -5.14 -5.05 35.35
C SER A 248 -5.39 -6.36 36.09
N SER A 249 -6.38 -7.16 35.69
CA SER A 249 -6.65 -8.48 36.29
C SER A 249 -5.80 -9.62 35.71
N MET A 250 -5.11 -9.39 34.59
CA MET A 250 -4.27 -10.39 33.93
C MET A 250 -2.80 -10.19 34.36
N THR A 251 -2.19 -11.19 34.97
CA THR A 251 -0.80 -11.18 35.46
C THR A 251 0.28 -11.20 34.36
N ILE A 252 -0.13 -11.10 33.09
CA ILE A 252 0.77 -11.19 31.93
C ILE A 252 1.18 -9.77 31.50
N GLY A 253 2.27 -9.26 32.08
CA GLY A 253 3.28 -8.35 31.51
C GLY A 253 2.94 -7.11 30.65
N LEU A 254 1.69 -6.86 30.26
CA LEU A 254 1.29 -5.64 29.54
C LEU A 254 1.02 -4.54 30.55
N SER A 255 1.73 -3.42 30.44
CA SER A 255 1.51 -2.26 31.29
C SER A 255 0.08 -1.71 31.08
N PRO A 256 -0.83 -1.82 32.06
CA PRO A 256 -2.22 -1.39 31.90
C PRO A 256 -2.34 0.15 31.85
N THR A 257 -1.27 0.87 32.16
CA THR A 257 -1.19 2.33 32.20
C THR A 257 -1.62 3.02 30.90
N GLY A 258 -1.41 2.38 29.74
CA GLY A 258 -1.81 2.94 28.45
C GLY A 258 -3.33 3.13 28.30
N TYR A 259 -4.12 2.14 28.71
CA TYR A 259 -5.59 2.21 28.63
C TYR A 259 -6.18 3.23 29.62
N LEU A 260 -5.56 3.35 30.80
CA LEU A 260 -5.95 4.36 31.78
C LEU A 260 -5.69 5.78 31.26
N LEU A 261 -4.50 6.02 30.67
CA LEU A 261 -4.16 7.31 30.07
C LEU A 261 -5.14 7.65 28.93
N GLN A 262 -5.45 6.69 28.07
CA GLN A 262 -6.41 6.88 26.98
C GLN A 262 -7.81 7.25 27.50
N ALA A 263 -8.28 6.59 28.56
CA ALA A 263 -9.57 6.91 29.18
C ALA A 263 -9.61 8.35 29.73
N ILE A 264 -8.55 8.77 30.42
CA ILE A 264 -8.42 10.14 30.95
C ILE A 264 -8.43 11.16 29.81
N ILE A 265 -7.70 10.91 28.72
CA ILE A 265 -7.68 11.80 27.55
C ILE A 265 -9.09 11.99 26.97
N TRP A 266 -9.85 10.90 26.78
CA TRP A 266 -11.21 10.95 26.24
C TRP A 266 -12.18 11.71 27.15
N TRP A 267 -12.09 11.53 28.47
CA TRP A 267 -12.92 12.28 29.41
C TRP A 267 -12.56 13.76 29.48
N CYS A 268 -11.27 14.10 29.51
CA CYS A 268 -10.81 15.48 29.45
C CYS A 268 -11.24 16.17 28.14
N PHE A 269 -11.16 15.46 27.01
CA PHE A 269 -11.64 15.96 25.72
C PHE A 269 -13.15 16.23 25.76
N GLY A 270 -13.96 15.26 26.23
CA GLY A 270 -15.40 15.42 26.40
C GLY A 270 -15.77 16.60 27.31
N LEU A 271 -15.16 16.70 28.49
CA LEU A 271 -15.39 17.82 29.41
C LEU A 271 -14.96 19.16 28.81
N GLY A 272 -13.80 19.19 28.14
CA GLY A 272 -13.31 20.37 27.43
C GLY A 272 -14.30 20.83 26.34
N THR A 273 -14.85 19.90 25.56
CA THR A 273 -15.86 20.25 24.54
C THR A 273 -17.15 20.84 25.15
N ILE A 274 -17.61 20.34 26.30
CA ILE A 274 -18.77 20.89 27.01
C ILE A 274 -18.48 22.31 27.49
N ILE A 275 -17.33 22.53 28.15
CA ILE A 275 -16.93 23.85 28.65
C ILE A 275 -16.82 24.84 27.49
N LEU A 276 -16.14 24.48 26.40
CA LEU A 276 -16.04 25.31 25.20
C LEU A 276 -17.40 25.64 24.60
N THR A 277 -18.32 24.67 24.56
CA THR A 277 -19.68 24.89 24.03
C THR A 277 -20.46 25.90 24.87
N ILE A 278 -20.35 25.83 26.20
CA ILE A 278 -20.99 26.78 27.11
C ILE A 278 -20.35 28.17 26.98
N CYS A 279 -19.02 28.27 27.04
CA CYS A 279 -18.29 29.53 26.96
C CYS A 279 -18.50 30.25 25.62
N PHE A 280 -18.57 29.49 24.52
CA PHE A 280 -18.65 30.03 23.16
C PHE A 280 -20.05 29.96 22.55
N TYR A 281 -21.12 29.74 23.33
CA TYR A 281 -22.50 29.65 22.84
C TYR A 281 -22.89 30.77 21.86
N LYS A 282 -22.58 32.02 22.21
CA LYS A 282 -22.85 33.19 21.36
C LYS A 282 -22.06 33.17 20.05
N ARG A 283 -20.80 32.73 20.09
CA ARG A 283 -19.94 32.64 18.90
C ARG A 283 -20.35 31.48 17.99
N ILE A 284 -20.78 30.36 18.57
CA ILE A 284 -21.31 29.21 17.83
C ILE A 284 -22.55 29.62 17.04
N ASN A 285 -23.46 30.39 17.63
CA ASN A 285 -24.64 30.90 16.91
C ASN A 285 -24.27 31.81 15.73
N LEU A 286 -23.24 32.65 15.87
CA LEU A 286 -22.72 33.45 14.75
C LEU A 286 -22.13 32.54 13.65
N ALA A 287 -21.34 31.53 14.03
CA ALA A 287 -20.76 30.57 13.10
C ALA A 287 -21.83 29.77 12.35
N ILE A 288 -22.93 29.36 13.02
CA ILE A 288 -24.07 28.68 12.39
C ILE A 288 -24.67 29.55 11.27
N ALA A 289 -24.79 30.87 11.46
CA ALA A 289 -25.30 31.78 10.44
C ALA A 289 -24.36 31.90 9.23
N ILE A 290 -23.05 31.91 9.46
CA ILE A 290 -22.03 31.91 8.40
C ILE A 290 -22.09 30.59 7.61
N ILE A 291 -22.15 29.45 8.29
CA ILE A 291 -22.24 28.12 7.65
C ILE A 291 -23.52 27.99 6.84
N LYS A 292 -24.66 28.50 7.33
CA LYS A 292 -25.92 28.51 6.57
C LYS A 292 -25.77 29.30 5.27
N SER A 293 -25.19 30.50 5.35
CA SER A 293 -24.94 31.35 4.19
C SER A 293 -23.98 30.70 3.18
N ALA A 294 -22.94 30.02 3.67
CA ALA A 294 -22.01 29.27 2.83
C ALA A 294 -22.68 28.06 2.15
N SER A 295 -23.51 27.30 2.87
CA SER A 295 -24.28 26.19 2.29
C SER A 295 -25.28 26.67 1.23
N ASP A 296 -25.96 27.81 1.47
CA ASP A 296 -26.83 28.42 0.47
C ASP A 296 -26.06 28.84 -0.79
N PHE A 297 -24.83 29.34 -0.64
CA PHE A 297 -23.97 29.68 -1.76
C PHE A 297 -23.49 28.44 -2.54
N VAL A 298 -23.01 27.40 -1.85
CA VAL A 298 -22.52 26.16 -2.47
C VAL A 298 -23.65 25.43 -3.21
N THR A 299 -24.85 25.37 -2.63
CA THR A 299 -25.99 24.70 -3.28
C THR A 299 -26.54 25.46 -4.48
N LYS A 300 -26.34 26.79 -4.55
CA LYS A 300 -26.69 27.60 -5.73
C LYS A 300 -25.61 27.53 -6.82
N ASN A 301 -24.35 27.32 -6.44
CA ASN A 301 -23.20 27.31 -7.35
C ASN A 301 -22.53 25.94 -7.36
N VAL A 302 -23.19 24.97 -8.00
CA VAL A 302 -22.73 23.56 -8.06
C VAL A 302 -21.31 23.42 -8.64
N SER A 303 -20.87 24.37 -9.48
CA SER A 303 -19.51 24.45 -10.01
C SER A 303 -18.42 24.39 -8.91
N ILE A 304 -18.70 24.95 -7.72
CA ILE A 304 -17.77 24.95 -6.59
C ILE A 304 -17.53 23.53 -6.06
N VAL A 305 -18.52 22.65 -6.14
CA VAL A 305 -18.41 21.24 -5.73
C VAL A 305 -17.76 20.41 -6.83
N ILE A 306 -18.09 20.70 -8.09
CA ILE A 306 -17.64 19.94 -9.25
C ILE A 306 -16.15 20.14 -9.53
N VAL A 307 -15.64 21.38 -9.43
CA VAL A 307 -14.26 21.71 -9.79
C VAL A 307 -13.21 20.91 -8.98
N PRO A 308 -13.29 20.79 -7.64
CA PRO A 308 -12.36 19.97 -6.86
C PRO A 308 -12.40 18.49 -7.22
N VAL A 309 -13.57 17.94 -7.58
CA VAL A 309 -13.72 16.53 -7.97
C VAL A 309 -12.97 16.25 -9.27
N PHE A 310 -13.17 17.08 -10.30
CA PHE A 310 -12.43 16.96 -11.55
C PHE A 310 -10.93 17.16 -11.35
N SER A 311 -10.53 18.15 -10.55
CA SER A 311 -9.12 18.39 -10.21
C SER A 311 -8.47 17.20 -9.51
N THR A 312 -9.19 16.56 -8.57
CA THR A 312 -8.71 15.35 -7.87
C THR A 312 -8.57 14.18 -8.83
N ILE A 313 -9.55 13.95 -9.72
CA ILE A 313 -9.48 12.86 -10.71
C ILE A 313 -8.30 13.10 -11.67
N ALA A 314 -8.15 14.32 -12.18
CA ALA A 314 -7.05 14.68 -13.07
C ALA A 314 -5.69 14.48 -12.38
N THR A 315 -5.56 14.91 -11.12
CA THR A 315 -4.34 14.73 -10.32
C THR A 315 -4.06 13.25 -10.07
N LEU A 316 -5.08 12.42 -9.80
CA LEU A 316 -4.94 10.98 -9.61
C LEU A 316 -4.44 10.30 -10.88
N ILE A 317 -5.04 10.60 -12.04
CA ILE A 317 -4.61 10.07 -13.34
C ILE A 317 -3.14 10.43 -13.60
N LEU A 318 -2.78 11.70 -13.40
CA LEU A 318 -1.42 12.20 -13.60
C LEU A 318 -0.42 11.53 -12.62
N THR A 319 -0.83 11.29 -11.38
CA THR A 319 -0.04 10.53 -10.40
C THR A 319 0.19 9.10 -10.84
N VAL A 320 -0.84 8.41 -11.35
CA VAL A 320 -0.71 7.04 -11.89
C VAL A 320 0.26 7.02 -13.08
N ILE A 321 0.15 7.98 -13.99
CA ILE A 321 1.08 8.13 -15.12
C ILE A 321 2.51 8.33 -14.62
N PHE A 322 2.73 9.18 -13.62
CA PHE A 322 4.08 9.38 -13.08
C PHE A 322 4.63 8.15 -12.37
N ILE A 323 3.81 7.43 -11.61
CA ILE A 323 4.22 6.16 -10.99
C ILE A 323 4.62 5.16 -12.08
N TYR A 324 3.83 5.06 -13.16
CA TYR A 324 4.14 4.20 -14.29
C TYR A 324 5.45 4.59 -14.98
N ILE A 325 5.67 5.88 -15.26
CA ILE A 325 6.93 6.38 -15.83
C ILE A 325 8.11 6.08 -14.89
N ALA A 326 7.95 6.28 -13.59
CA ALA A 326 8.97 5.95 -12.61
C ALA A 326 9.32 4.46 -12.64
N PHE A 327 8.32 3.57 -12.72
CA PHE A 327 8.57 2.14 -12.88
C PHE A 327 9.27 1.83 -14.20
N ILE A 328 8.87 2.43 -15.32
CA ILE A 328 9.57 2.22 -16.60
C ILE A 328 11.04 2.66 -16.51
N ILE A 329 11.33 3.81 -15.91
CA ILE A 329 12.71 4.28 -15.72
C ILE A 329 13.49 3.30 -14.84
N CYS A 330 12.89 2.78 -13.76
CA CYS A 330 13.51 1.73 -12.96
C CYS A 330 13.72 0.42 -13.76
N SER A 331 12.94 0.16 -14.80
CA SER A 331 13.04 -1.06 -15.59
C SER A 331 14.19 -1.06 -16.60
N THR A 332 14.79 0.09 -16.90
CA THR A 332 15.92 0.20 -17.86
C THR A 332 17.28 -0.13 -17.23
N GLY A 333 17.32 -0.43 -15.92
CA GLY A 333 18.54 -0.86 -15.25
C GLY A 333 19.11 -2.14 -15.86
N THR A 334 20.43 -2.31 -15.77
CA THR A 334 21.10 -3.55 -16.16
C THR A 334 21.30 -4.44 -14.92
N PRO A 335 21.18 -5.77 -15.02
CA PRO A 335 21.50 -6.65 -13.91
C PRO A 335 22.97 -6.49 -13.51
N GLY A 336 23.26 -6.54 -12.21
CA GLY A 336 24.60 -6.30 -11.70
C GLY A 336 25.44 -7.58 -11.56
N ASP A 337 26.71 -7.52 -11.90
CA ASP A 337 27.60 -8.71 -11.93
C ASP A 337 28.22 -9.14 -10.57
N LYS A 338 27.58 -8.83 -9.43
CA LYS A 338 28.19 -9.22 -8.13
C LYS A 338 27.80 -10.66 -7.80
N GLN A 339 28.80 -11.50 -7.56
CA GLN A 339 28.58 -12.86 -7.05
C GLN A 339 27.92 -12.84 -5.66
N GLN A 340 27.14 -13.88 -5.37
CA GLN A 340 26.42 -14.08 -4.09
C GLN A 340 25.38 -13.00 -3.77
N GLN A 341 24.74 -12.42 -4.79
CA GLN A 341 23.61 -11.53 -4.60
C GLN A 341 22.31 -12.30 -4.42
N TRP A 342 21.40 -11.70 -3.65
CA TRP A 342 20.04 -12.21 -3.52
C TRP A 342 19.30 -12.16 -4.86
N PRO A 343 18.31 -13.03 -5.07
CA PRO A 343 17.60 -13.14 -6.35
C PRO A 343 16.81 -11.88 -6.74
N PHE A 344 16.55 -10.95 -5.81
CA PHE A 344 15.78 -9.73 -6.06
C PHE A 344 16.64 -8.47 -5.92
N GLY A 345 16.28 -7.42 -6.66
CA GLY A 345 16.95 -6.12 -6.58
C GLY A 345 18.34 -6.07 -7.23
N GLN A 346 18.58 -6.88 -8.28
CA GLN A 346 19.87 -6.94 -8.97
C GLN A 346 20.10 -5.81 -9.98
N LEU A 347 19.06 -5.02 -10.31
CA LEU A 347 19.17 -3.91 -11.26
C LEU A 347 20.07 -2.79 -10.73
N LYS A 348 21.07 -2.41 -11.53
CA LYS A 348 21.95 -1.26 -11.29
C LYS A 348 21.66 -0.18 -12.33
N TYR A 349 21.80 1.07 -11.89
CA TYR A 349 21.58 2.26 -12.71
C TYR A 349 22.91 2.99 -12.89
N THR A 350 23.42 3.04 -14.12
CA THR A 350 24.55 3.90 -14.48
C THR A 350 24.02 5.21 -15.05
N LEU A 351 24.54 6.34 -14.54
CA LEU A 351 24.15 7.70 -14.94
C LEU A 351 24.22 7.94 -16.46
N PHE A 352 25.07 7.18 -17.17
CA PHE A 352 25.30 7.30 -18.61
C PHE A 352 24.27 6.61 -19.50
N ASN A 353 23.39 5.76 -18.96
CA ASN A 353 22.31 5.11 -19.71
C ASN A 353 20.95 5.83 -19.56
N ILE A 354 20.90 6.89 -18.73
CA ILE A 354 19.66 7.59 -18.35
C ILE A 354 19.57 8.99 -19.02
N LEU A 355 20.71 9.53 -19.48
CA LEU A 355 20.83 10.75 -20.30
C LEU A 355 21.23 10.37 -21.71
#